data_AF-A0A3N5KAZ2-F1
#
_entry.id   AF-A0A3N5KAZ2-F1
#
_cell.length_a   1.000
_cell.length_b   1.000
_cell.length_c   1.000
_cell.angle_alpha   90.00
_cell.angle_beta   90.00
_cell.angle_gamma   90.00
#
_symmetry.space_group_name_H-M   'P 1'
#
loop_
_entity.id
_entity.type
_entity.pdbx_description
1 polymer ?
#
loop_
_entity_poly.entity_id
_entity_poly.type
_entity_poly.pdbx_seq_one_letter_code
_entity_poly.pdbx_strand_id
1 'polypeptide(L)'
;VVAIAVANRRRRQHVGTTLPGALDELARSLRSGASLAQAIADAGAATAGPIGDDLTHIAAAHQAGMPLGEALRTWPSLRPVPGVRLASSALVLGLGAGGTHARAIDGVAATLREHLAVASEVRAQASQAQASALVIGVAPLGFTALACLADPRTATFLFQTTAGLMCVGIGLALDAVGAVWMARITRVDR
;
A
#
# COMPACT_ATOMS: atom_id res chain seq x y z
N VAL A 1 9.81 15.37 -13.39
CA VAL A 1 8.50 15.24 -12.71
C VAL A 1 8.15 13.79 -12.35
N VAL A 2 8.27 12.82 -13.27
CA VAL A 2 8.00 11.39 -12.99
C VAL A 2 8.94 10.79 -11.92
N ALA A 3 10.24 11.10 -11.94
CA ALA A 3 11.19 10.62 -10.92
C ALA A 3 10.91 11.14 -9.50
N ILE A 4 10.46 12.39 -9.37
CA ILE A 4 10.06 13.02 -8.09
C ILE A 4 8.76 12.35 -7.58
N ALA A 5 7.81 12.06 -8.49
CA ALA A 5 6.59 11.34 -8.16
C ALA A 5 6.85 9.89 -7.72
N VAL A 6 7.81 9.20 -8.32
CA VAL A 6 8.22 7.83 -7.94
C VAL A 6 8.97 7.81 -6.60
N ALA A 7 9.85 8.77 -6.35
CA ALA A 7 10.55 8.91 -5.06
C ALA A 7 9.58 9.22 -3.90
N ASN A 8 8.62 10.13 -4.11
CA ASN A 8 7.56 10.40 -3.13
C ASN A 8 6.64 9.18 -2.90
N ARG A 9 6.40 8.35 -3.94
CA ARG A 9 5.63 7.11 -3.81
C ARG A 9 6.32 6.07 -2.94
N ARG A 10 7.63 5.84 -3.14
CA ARG A 10 8.42 4.92 -2.31
C ARG A 10 8.48 5.38 -0.85
N ARG A 11 8.66 6.69 -0.62
CA ARG A 11 8.66 7.28 0.73
C ARG A 11 7.31 7.12 1.43
N ARG A 12 6.19 7.33 0.72
CA ARG A 12 4.83 7.12 1.25
C ARG A 12 4.51 5.65 1.55
N GLN A 13 5.01 4.72 0.73
CA GLN A 13 4.87 3.28 1.00
C GLN A 13 5.68 2.85 2.23
N HIS A 14 6.89 3.38 2.41
CA HIS A 14 7.74 3.08 3.56
C HIS A 14 7.12 3.57 4.88
N VAL A 15 6.48 4.75 4.85
CA VAL A 15 5.68 5.28 5.97
C VAL A 15 4.49 4.37 6.31
N GLY A 16 3.80 3.84 5.29
CA GLY A 16 2.64 2.96 5.50
C GLY A 16 3.03 1.61 6.12
N THR A 17 4.24 1.13 5.89
CA THR A 17 4.75 -0.13 6.46
C THR A 17 5.34 0.01 7.86
N THR A 18 5.80 1.21 8.26
CA THR A 18 6.38 1.44 9.59
C THR A 18 5.34 1.87 10.64
N LEU A 19 4.22 2.45 10.21
CA LEU A 19 3.11 2.85 11.09
C LEU A 19 2.55 1.69 11.94
N PRO A 20 2.34 0.46 11.42
CA PRO A 20 1.83 -0.65 12.23
C PRO A 20 2.80 -1.03 13.36
N GLY A 21 4.11 -1.06 13.09
CA GLY A 21 5.12 -1.35 14.10
C GLY A 21 5.14 -0.31 15.23
N ALA A 22 4.98 0.97 14.89
CA ALA A 22 4.87 2.03 15.88
C ALA A 22 3.60 1.91 16.75
N LEU A 23 2.48 1.47 16.16
CA LEU A 23 1.24 1.21 16.89
C LEU A 23 1.31 -0.03 17.77
N ASP A 24 2.03 -1.07 17.37
CA ASP A 24 2.25 -2.25 18.20
C ASP A 24 3.14 -1.92 19.41
N GLU A 25 4.13 -1.04 19.24
CA GLU A 25 4.97 -0.55 20.33
C GLU A 25 4.19 0.32 21.32
N LEU A 26 3.33 1.21 20.81
CA LEU A 26 2.34 1.94 21.60
C LEU A 26 1.46 0.99 22.42
N ALA A 27 0.87 -0.02 21.77
CA ALA A 27 0.01 -1.00 22.43
C ALA A 27 0.78 -1.82 23.47
N ARG A 28 2.06 -2.15 23.22
CA ARG A 28 2.93 -2.85 24.15
C ARG A 28 3.20 -2.02 25.41
N SER A 29 3.57 -0.74 25.25
CA SER A 29 3.82 0.16 26.38
C SER A 29 2.53 0.39 27.21
N LEU A 30 1.39 0.54 26.56
CA LEU A 30 0.08 0.63 27.23
C LEU A 30 -0.28 -0.65 28.00
N ARG A 31 0.00 -1.83 27.46
CA ARG A 31 -0.22 -3.12 28.15
C ARG A 31 0.69 -3.29 29.37
N SER A 32 1.87 -2.68 29.38
CA SER A 32 2.73 -2.62 30.57
C SER A 32 2.26 -1.62 31.63
N GLY A 33 1.12 -0.96 31.44
CA GLY A 33 0.55 0.00 32.37
C GLY A 33 1.07 1.42 32.21
N ALA A 34 1.80 1.72 31.12
CA ALA A 34 2.26 3.07 30.83
C ALA A 34 1.08 3.99 30.49
N SER A 35 1.23 5.29 30.80
CA SER A 35 0.26 6.30 30.34
C SER A 35 0.34 6.45 28.81
N LEU A 36 -0.73 6.93 28.17
CA LEU A 36 -0.72 7.13 26.71
C LEU A 36 0.39 8.10 26.28
N ALA A 37 0.62 9.15 27.06
CA ALA A 37 1.71 10.09 26.83
C ALA A 37 3.08 9.39 26.85
N GLN A 38 3.30 8.50 27.83
CA GLN A 38 4.52 7.72 27.95
C GLN A 38 4.67 6.75 26.77
N ALA A 39 3.61 6.03 26.41
CA ALA A 39 3.62 5.10 25.29
C ALA A 39 3.93 5.78 23.96
N ILE A 40 3.44 7.00 23.74
CA ILE A 40 3.76 7.81 22.55
C ILE A 40 5.23 8.22 22.53
N ALA A 41 5.80 8.60 23.68
CA ALA A 41 7.21 8.91 23.79
C ALA A 41 8.09 7.68 23.53
N ASP A 42 7.76 6.54 24.13
CA ASP A 42 8.48 5.28 23.96
C ASP A 42 8.45 4.81 22.49
N ALA A 43 7.27 4.85 21.87
CA ALA A 43 7.13 4.47 20.47
C ALA A 43 7.83 5.43 19.50
N GLY A 44 7.89 6.73 19.83
CA GLY A 44 8.67 7.72 19.10
C GLY A 44 10.17 7.43 19.14
N ALA A 45 10.70 7.03 20.29
CA ALA A 45 12.11 6.68 20.47
C ALA A 45 12.48 5.32 19.83
N ALA A 46 11.58 4.34 19.88
CA ALA A 46 11.81 3.00 19.35
C ALA A 46 11.60 2.89 17.83
N THR A 47 10.79 3.77 17.24
CA THR A 47 10.49 3.72 15.80
C THR A 47 11.46 4.57 15.02
N ALA A 48 12.24 3.96 14.12
CA ALA A 48 13.10 4.71 13.21
C ALA A 48 12.32 5.40 12.09
N GLY A 49 12.75 6.63 11.76
CA GLY A 49 12.31 7.36 10.58
C GLY A 49 11.05 8.19 10.78
N PRO A 50 10.34 8.53 9.69
CA PRO A 50 9.38 9.64 9.68
C PRO A 50 8.20 9.49 10.64
N ILE A 51 7.81 8.27 11.00
CA ILE A 51 6.73 8.03 11.99
C ILE A 51 7.24 8.24 13.42
N GLY A 52 8.48 7.84 13.73
CA GLY A 52 9.09 8.10 15.04
C GLY A 52 9.30 9.59 15.29
N ASP A 53 9.72 10.32 14.27
CA ASP A 53 9.86 11.79 14.32
C ASP A 53 8.52 12.45 14.65
N ASP A 54 7.44 12.03 13.98
CA ASP A 54 6.10 12.57 14.21
C ASP A 54 5.61 12.26 15.65
N LEU A 55 5.79 11.03 16.14
CA LEU A 55 5.41 10.63 17.51
C LEU A 55 6.22 11.37 18.58
N THR A 56 7.51 11.55 18.34
CA THR A 56 8.39 12.34 19.21
C THR A 56 7.94 13.80 19.26
N HIS A 57 7.54 14.36 18.12
CA HIS A 57 6.99 15.72 18.06
C HIS A 57 5.67 15.84 18.85
N ILE A 58 4.78 14.86 18.75
CA ILE A 58 3.52 14.82 19.50
C ILE A 58 3.78 14.71 21.00
N ALA A 59 4.72 13.85 21.42
CA ALA A 59 5.13 13.73 22.82
C ALA A 59 5.70 15.05 23.37
N ALA A 60 6.55 15.72 22.59
CA ALA A 60 7.14 17.01 22.96
C ALA A 60 6.08 18.12 23.07
N ALA A 61 5.12 18.18 22.13
CA ALA A 61 4.01 19.14 22.19
C ALA A 61 3.16 18.93 23.46
N HIS A 62 2.91 17.67 23.83
CA HIS A 62 2.18 17.37 25.06
C HIS A 62 2.97 17.78 26.32
N GLN A 63 4.28 17.50 26.36
CA GLN A 63 5.16 17.94 27.46
C GLN A 63 5.23 19.47 27.58
N ALA A 64 5.08 20.19 26.47
CA ALA A 64 5.00 21.64 26.43
C ALA A 64 3.63 22.21 26.89
N GLY A 65 2.71 21.36 27.35
CA GLY A 65 1.42 21.76 27.90
C GLY A 65 0.23 21.65 26.93
N MET A 66 0.44 21.18 25.70
CA MET A 66 -0.68 20.93 24.77
C MET A 66 -1.51 19.71 25.21
N PRO A 67 -2.85 19.79 25.19
CA PRO A 67 -3.68 18.61 25.41
C PRO A 67 -3.35 17.49 24.41
N LEU A 68 -3.16 16.27 24.91
CA LEU A 68 -2.70 15.15 24.07
C LEU A 68 -3.62 14.87 22.87
N GLY A 69 -4.93 15.00 23.06
CA GLY A 69 -5.90 14.85 21.97
C GLY A 69 -5.78 15.94 20.90
N GLU A 70 -5.32 17.13 21.26
CA GLU A 70 -5.04 18.20 20.31
C GLU A 70 -3.73 17.96 19.56
N ALA A 71 -2.68 17.54 20.26
CA ALA A 71 -1.41 17.13 19.66
C ALA A 71 -1.58 15.96 18.67
N LEU A 72 -2.42 14.98 18.98
CA LEU A 72 -2.73 13.88 18.06
C LEU A 72 -3.52 14.33 16.82
N ARG A 73 -4.34 15.38 16.93
CA ARG A 73 -5.10 15.95 15.80
C ARG A 73 -4.21 16.72 14.82
N THR A 74 -3.01 17.14 15.22
CA THR A 74 -2.06 17.77 14.29
C THR A 74 -1.29 16.73 13.47
N TRP A 75 -1.24 15.46 13.90
CA TRP A 75 -0.49 14.41 13.21
C TRP A 75 -0.83 14.24 11.71
N PRO A 76 -2.11 14.26 11.27
CA PRO A 76 -2.45 14.22 9.85
C PRO A 76 -1.96 15.41 9.03
N SER A 77 -1.75 16.56 9.67
CA SER A 77 -1.22 17.77 9.02
C SER A 77 0.31 17.68 8.82
N LEU A 78 1.02 17.05 9.76
CA LEU A 78 2.44 16.71 9.62
C LEU A 78 2.64 15.66 8.52
N ARG A 79 1.71 14.69 8.43
CA ARG A 79 1.78 13.60 7.46
C ARG A 79 0.42 13.21 6.88
N PRO A 80 0.06 13.74 5.69
CA PRO A 80 -1.23 13.48 5.06
C PRO A 80 -1.26 12.11 4.35
N VAL A 81 -1.18 11.04 5.15
CA VAL A 81 -1.35 9.65 4.68
C VAL A 81 -2.60 9.03 5.31
N PRO A 82 -3.36 8.19 4.58
CA PRO A 82 -4.61 7.60 5.08
C PRO A 82 -4.44 6.85 6.42
N GLY A 83 -3.34 6.10 6.58
CA GLY A 83 -3.06 5.36 7.81
C GLY A 83 -2.87 6.26 9.04
N VAL A 84 -2.19 7.39 8.91
CA VAL A 84 -1.98 8.36 10.00
C VAL A 84 -3.30 9.01 10.41
N ARG A 85 -4.18 9.31 9.46
CA ARG A 85 -5.54 9.82 9.78
C ARG A 85 -6.36 8.85 10.59
N LEU A 86 -6.32 7.56 10.23
CA LEU A 86 -7.01 6.50 10.96
C LEU A 86 -6.42 6.34 12.36
N ALA A 87 -5.10 6.23 12.48
CA ALA A 87 -4.39 6.11 13.76
C ALA A 87 -4.65 7.30 14.71
N SER A 88 -4.54 8.54 14.20
CA SER A 88 -4.82 9.76 14.94
C SER A 88 -6.26 9.78 15.47
N SER A 89 -7.26 9.57 14.60
CA SER A 89 -8.68 9.61 14.98
C SER A 89 -8.99 8.57 16.05
N ALA A 90 -8.43 7.38 15.88
CA ALA A 90 -8.54 6.30 16.83
C ALA A 90 -7.93 6.58 18.21
N LEU A 91 -6.70 7.09 18.27
CA LEU A 91 -6.04 7.46 19.52
C LEU A 91 -6.80 8.59 20.23
N VAL A 92 -7.32 9.55 19.47
CA VAL A 92 -8.16 10.64 19.99
C VAL A 92 -9.50 10.13 20.52
N LEU A 93 -10.14 9.18 19.84
CA LEU A 93 -11.36 8.53 20.34
C LEU A 93 -11.08 7.72 21.61
N GLY A 94 -9.93 7.04 21.67
CA GLY A 94 -9.51 6.27 22.84
C GLY A 94 -9.25 7.13 24.09
N LEU A 95 -8.87 8.40 23.92
CA LEU A 95 -8.68 9.36 25.00
C LEU A 95 -9.97 9.81 25.69
N GLY A 96 -11.11 9.79 24.98
CA GLY A 96 -12.39 10.23 25.52
C GLY A 96 -13.11 9.19 26.38
N ALA A 97 -12.68 7.93 26.33
CA ALA A 97 -13.26 6.83 27.11
C ALA A 97 -12.60 6.78 28.49
N GLY A 98 -13.20 7.47 29.46
CA GLY A 98 -12.74 7.59 30.87
C GLY A 98 -12.77 6.31 31.71
N GLY A 99 -12.39 5.17 31.14
CA GLY A 99 -12.29 3.87 31.80
C GLY A 99 -11.54 2.86 30.91
N THR A 100 -10.32 2.50 31.32
CA THR A 100 -9.39 1.56 30.62
C THR A 100 -9.01 1.96 29.18
N HIS A 101 -8.24 3.05 29.01
CA HIS A 101 -7.68 3.55 27.73
C HIS A 101 -7.03 2.47 26.83
N ALA A 102 -6.56 1.36 27.39
CA ALA A 102 -5.96 0.25 26.64
C ALA A 102 -6.95 -0.47 25.70
N ARG A 103 -8.22 -0.67 26.10
CA ARG A 103 -9.21 -1.43 25.31
C ARG A 103 -9.62 -0.72 24.03
N ALA A 104 -9.73 0.61 24.06
CA ALA A 104 -10.05 1.40 22.88
C ALA A 104 -8.90 1.40 21.86
N ILE A 105 -7.66 1.39 22.34
CA ILE A 105 -6.46 1.36 21.49
C ILE A 105 -6.23 -0.04 20.90
N ASP A 106 -6.50 -1.11 21.67
CA ASP A 106 -6.49 -2.48 21.15
C ASP A 106 -7.55 -2.69 20.06
N GLY A 107 -8.75 -2.11 20.22
CA GLY A 107 -9.80 -2.16 19.20
C GLY A 107 -9.37 -1.51 17.87
N VAL A 108 -8.70 -0.36 17.95
CA VAL A 108 -8.17 0.34 16.78
C VAL A 108 -7.05 -0.46 16.12
N ALA A 109 -6.11 -0.96 16.92
CA ALA A 109 -4.99 -1.74 16.40
C ALA A 109 -5.51 -2.99 15.68
N ALA A 110 -6.56 -3.64 16.22
CA ALA A 110 -7.23 -4.76 15.56
C ALA A 110 -7.87 -4.34 14.23
N THR A 111 -8.64 -3.25 14.19
CA THR A 111 -9.26 -2.76 12.94
C THR A 111 -8.21 -2.41 11.89
N LEU A 112 -7.10 -1.77 12.29
CA LEU A 112 -6.05 -1.39 11.35
C LEU A 112 -5.30 -2.62 10.81
N ARG A 113 -5.07 -3.65 11.64
CA ARG A 113 -4.52 -4.94 11.18
C ARG A 113 -5.47 -5.64 10.22
N GLU A 114 -6.77 -5.61 10.48
CA GLU A 114 -7.77 -6.20 9.59
C GLU A 114 -7.78 -5.49 8.22
N HIS A 115 -7.70 -4.15 8.19
CA HIS A 115 -7.53 -3.40 6.95
C HIS A 115 -6.22 -3.75 6.21
N LEU A 116 -5.11 -3.94 6.91
CA LEU A 116 -3.84 -4.33 6.31
C LEU A 116 -3.86 -5.77 5.81
N ALA A 117 -4.49 -6.68 6.55
CA ALA A 117 -4.68 -8.07 6.16
C ALA A 117 -5.52 -8.15 4.89
N VAL A 118 -6.68 -7.48 4.85
CA VAL A 118 -7.54 -7.38 3.66
C VAL A 118 -6.78 -6.76 2.49
N ALA A 119 -6.03 -5.67 2.70
CA ALA A 119 -5.23 -5.06 1.63
C ALA A 119 -4.09 -5.98 1.13
N SER A 120 -3.49 -6.78 2.02
CA SER A 120 -2.47 -7.76 1.67
C SER A 120 -3.05 -8.93 0.89
N GLU A 121 -4.25 -9.38 1.25
CA GLU A 121 -4.96 -10.46 0.59
C GLU A 121 -5.45 -10.05 -0.79
N VAL A 122 -6.04 -8.86 -0.92
CA VAL A 122 -6.37 -8.25 -2.21
C VAL A 122 -5.13 -8.10 -3.08
N ARG A 123 -3.98 -7.71 -2.52
CA ARG A 123 -2.72 -7.62 -3.26
C ARG A 123 -2.19 -8.99 -3.70
N ALA A 124 -2.29 -10.00 -2.86
CA ALA A 124 -1.90 -11.37 -3.19
C ALA A 124 -2.79 -11.93 -4.31
N GLN A 125 -4.11 -11.77 -4.21
CA GLN A 125 -5.07 -12.16 -5.24
C GLN A 125 -4.84 -11.40 -6.55
N ALA A 126 -4.57 -10.10 -6.49
CA ALA A 126 -4.22 -9.30 -7.67
C ALA A 126 -2.91 -9.74 -8.31
N SER A 127 -1.91 -10.19 -7.52
CA SER A 127 -0.64 -10.72 -8.05
C SER A 127 -0.84 -12.05 -8.78
N GLN A 128 -1.69 -12.93 -8.26
CA GLN A 128 -2.08 -14.17 -8.93
C GLN A 128 -2.82 -13.88 -10.24
N ALA A 129 -3.80 -12.96 -10.22
CA ALA A 129 -4.52 -12.54 -11.41
C ALA A 129 -3.58 -11.92 -12.47
N GLN A 130 -2.59 -11.13 -12.05
CA GLN A 130 -1.56 -10.58 -12.93
C GLN A 130 -0.67 -11.66 -13.54
N ALA A 131 -0.26 -12.66 -12.77
CA ALA A 131 0.53 -13.79 -13.28
C ALA A 131 -0.26 -14.61 -14.31
N SER A 132 -1.53 -14.91 -14.02
CA SER A 132 -2.41 -15.62 -14.97
C SER A 132 -2.63 -14.83 -16.26
N ALA A 133 -2.84 -13.52 -16.16
CA ALA A 133 -3.01 -12.68 -17.34
C ALA A 133 -1.72 -12.53 -18.16
N LEU A 134 -0.55 -12.52 -17.53
CA LEU A 134 0.74 -12.53 -18.23
C LEU A 134 0.91 -13.80 -19.05
N VAL A 135 0.59 -14.97 -18.48
CA VAL A 135 0.65 -16.25 -19.21
C VAL A 135 -0.29 -16.24 -20.42
N ILE A 136 -1.53 -15.77 -20.24
CA ILE A 136 -2.52 -15.70 -21.33
C ILE A 136 -2.10 -14.67 -22.39
N GLY A 137 -1.55 -13.52 -21.98
CA GLY A 137 -1.11 -12.47 -22.92
C GLY A 137 0.15 -12.82 -23.70
N VAL A 138 1.02 -13.70 -23.17
CA VAL A 138 2.23 -14.16 -23.88
C VAL A 138 1.95 -15.39 -24.75
N ALA A 139 0.88 -16.15 -24.46
CA ALA A 139 0.53 -17.36 -25.20
C ALA A 139 0.39 -17.16 -26.73
N PRO A 140 -0.27 -16.09 -27.25
CA PRO A 140 -0.39 -15.86 -28.69
C PRO A 140 0.97 -15.61 -29.36
N LEU A 141 1.86 -14.86 -28.70
CA LEU A 141 3.22 -14.60 -29.17
C LEU A 141 4.06 -15.88 -29.19
N GLY A 142 3.96 -16.68 -28.12
CA GLY A 142 4.62 -17.98 -28.01
C GLY A 142 4.16 -18.94 -29.10
N PHE A 143 2.85 -19.06 -29.31
CA PHE A 143 2.26 -19.91 -30.36
C PHE A 143 2.70 -19.46 -31.77
N THR A 144 2.68 -18.14 -32.03
CA THR A 144 3.13 -17.59 -33.31
C THR A 144 4.61 -17.88 -33.57
N ALA A 145 5.46 -17.71 -32.56
CA ALA A 145 6.89 -18.02 -32.68
C ALA A 145 7.12 -19.51 -32.95
N LEU A 146 6.42 -20.39 -32.23
CA LEU A 146 6.56 -21.84 -32.38
C LEU A 146 6.04 -22.33 -33.74
N ALA A 147 4.93 -21.77 -34.23
CA ALA A 147 4.41 -22.05 -35.56
C ALA A 147 5.37 -21.62 -36.68
N CYS A 148 6.06 -20.49 -36.53
CA CYS A 148 7.10 -20.04 -37.46
C CYS A 148 8.35 -20.93 -37.44
N LEU A 149 8.72 -21.49 -36.28
CA LEU A 149 9.84 -22.45 -36.16
C LEU A 149 9.48 -23.83 -36.73
N ALA A 150 8.22 -24.25 -36.60
CA ALA A 150 7.76 -25.56 -37.04
C ALA A 150 7.64 -25.68 -38.57
N ASP A 151 7.21 -24.63 -39.27
CA ASP A 151 7.08 -24.62 -40.73
C ASP A 151 7.44 -23.25 -41.34
N PRO A 152 8.50 -23.17 -42.19
CA PRO A 152 8.87 -21.96 -42.92
C PRO A 152 7.74 -21.38 -43.79
N ARG A 153 6.81 -22.20 -44.30
CA ARG A 153 5.65 -21.71 -45.05
C ARG A 153 4.73 -20.86 -44.22
N THR A 154 4.58 -21.16 -42.93
CA THR A 154 3.75 -20.38 -42.00
C THR A 154 4.33 -18.99 -41.79
N ALA A 155 5.64 -18.88 -41.59
CA ALA A 155 6.32 -17.59 -41.51
C ALA A 155 6.17 -16.79 -42.82
N THR A 156 6.32 -17.46 -43.96
CA THR A 156 6.20 -16.82 -45.28
C THR A 156 4.77 -16.31 -45.51
N PHE A 157 3.75 -17.10 -45.14
CA PHE A 157 2.34 -16.69 -45.21
C PHE A 157 1.99 -15.56 -44.24
N LEU A 158 2.51 -15.58 -43.01
CA LEU A 158 2.25 -14.54 -42.02
C LEU A 158 2.85 -13.19 -42.44
N PHE A 159 4.10 -13.18 -42.93
CA PHE A 159 4.85 -11.96 -43.18
C PHE A 159 4.77 -11.44 -44.63
N GLN A 160 4.51 -12.31 -45.62
CA GLN A 160 4.46 -11.89 -47.03
C GLN A 160 3.04 -11.72 -47.58
N THR A 161 2.00 -12.20 -46.88
CA THR A 161 0.61 -12.07 -47.32
C THR A 161 -0.10 -10.95 -46.58
N THR A 162 -0.86 -10.11 -47.29
CA THR A 162 -1.63 -9.00 -46.70
C THR A 162 -2.63 -9.46 -45.64
N ALA A 163 -3.21 -10.65 -45.81
CA ALA A 163 -4.10 -11.27 -44.82
C ALA A 163 -3.36 -11.67 -43.54
N GLY A 164 -2.13 -12.18 -43.64
CA GLY A 164 -1.30 -12.56 -42.49
C GLY A 164 -0.91 -11.34 -41.65
N LEU A 165 -0.49 -10.26 -42.32
CA LEU A 165 -0.16 -8.99 -41.65
C LEU A 165 -1.37 -8.38 -40.93
N MET A 166 -2.56 -8.45 -41.54
CA MET A 166 -3.80 -7.99 -40.90
C MET A 166 -4.15 -8.82 -39.66
N CYS A 167 -4.05 -10.15 -39.71
CA CYS A 167 -4.30 -11.01 -38.55
C CYS A 167 -3.34 -10.71 -37.39
N VAL A 168 -2.04 -10.56 -37.67
CA VAL A 168 -1.04 -10.21 -36.65
C VAL A 168 -1.29 -8.81 -36.09
N GLY A 169 -1.61 -7.84 -36.95
CA GLY A 169 -1.92 -6.47 -36.52
C GLY A 169 -3.15 -6.40 -35.61
N ILE A 170 -4.22 -7.11 -35.96
CA ILE A 170 -5.45 -7.20 -35.14
C ILE A 170 -5.17 -7.93 -33.83
N GLY A 171 -4.41 -9.03 -33.86
CA GLY A 171 -4.01 -9.78 -32.66
C GLY A 171 -3.21 -8.91 -31.69
N LEU A 172 -2.17 -8.22 -32.18
CA LEU A 172 -1.37 -7.30 -31.37
C LEU A 172 -2.19 -6.13 -30.83
N ALA A 173 -3.15 -5.61 -31.61
CA ALA A 173 -4.05 -4.55 -31.14
C ALA A 173 -4.96 -5.05 -30.00
N LEU A 174 -5.50 -6.26 -30.11
CA LEU A 174 -6.32 -6.87 -29.05
C LEU A 174 -5.50 -7.16 -27.79
N ASP A 175 -4.27 -7.68 -27.94
CA ASP A 175 -3.35 -7.90 -26.83
C ASP A 175 -2.98 -6.57 -26.14
N ALA A 176 -2.72 -5.53 -26.92
CA ALA A 176 -2.43 -4.19 -26.39
C ALA A 176 -3.62 -3.60 -25.61
N VAL A 177 -4.84 -3.76 -26.13
CA VAL A 177 -6.07 -3.33 -25.44
C VAL A 177 -6.26 -4.11 -24.14
N GLY A 178 -6.06 -5.43 -24.16
CA GLY A 178 -6.12 -6.27 -22.96
C GLY A 178 -5.08 -5.86 -21.90
N ALA A 179 -3.84 -5.61 -22.33
CA ALA A 179 -2.77 -5.15 -21.45
C ALA A 179 -3.09 -3.77 -20.82
N VAL A 180 -3.63 -2.83 -21.61
CA VAL A 180 -4.04 -1.50 -21.13
C VAL A 180 -5.20 -1.62 -20.13
N TRP A 181 -6.18 -2.49 -20.38
CA TRP A 181 -7.32 -2.68 -19.48
C TRP A 181 -6.87 -3.27 -18.13
N MET A 182 -6.01 -4.27 -18.16
CA MET A 182 -5.35 -4.84 -16.98
C MET A 182 -4.53 -3.79 -16.20
N ALA A 183 -3.77 -2.96 -16.90
CA ALA A 183 -2.99 -1.88 -16.29
C ALA A 183 -3.87 -0.79 -15.66
N ARG A 184 -5.09 -0.58 -16.17
CA ARG A 184 -6.08 0.34 -15.59
C ARG A 184 -6.67 -0.21 -14.31
N ILE A 185 -7.11 -1.47 -14.31
CA ILE A 185 -7.71 -2.13 -13.13
C ILE A 185 -6.73 -2.14 -11.96
N THR A 186 -5.48 -2.55 -12.21
CA THR A 186 -4.42 -2.60 -11.18
C THR A 186 -3.94 -1.23 -10.68
N ARG A 187 -4.28 -0.14 -11.38
CA ARG A 187 -3.98 1.23 -10.94
C ARG A 187 -5.01 1.79 -9.97
N VAL A 188 -6.23 1.24 -9.93
CA VAL A 188 -7.33 1.74 -9.09
C VAL A 188 -7.09 1.42 -7.61
N ASP A 189 -6.32 0.37 -7.30
CA ASP A 189 -6.00 -0.05 -5.93
C ASP A 189 -4.70 0.58 -5.33
N ARG A 190 -4.16 1.65 -5.93
CA ARG A 190 -2.92 2.32 -5.45
C ARG A 190 -3.09 3.81 -5.18
#